data_AF-A0A368F618-F1
#
_entry.id   AF-A0A368F618-F1
#
_cell.length_a   1.000
_cell.length_b   1.000
_cell.length_c   1.000
_cell.angle_alpha   90.00
_cell.angle_beta   90.00
_cell.angle_gamma   90.00
#
_symmetry.space_group_name_H-M   'P 1'
#
loop_
_entity.id
_entity.type
_entity.pdbx_description
1 polymer ?
#
loop_
_entity_poly.entity_id
_entity_poly.type
_entity_poly.pdbx_seq_one_letter_code
_entity_poly.pdbx_strand_id
1 'polypeptide(L)'
;MAFIDIKKELGGKMKVRAQSGSHSQKVRLVGDDGEHTYVKVPVGIEAVDMERNVLLARCSRPFQKYLIACGGSGGNARNNYKGEPGEKFDVSFHLKLRPNVGLVGFPNAGKSTLMKAFVPRKSIKIAAYPFTTTKPQVAFWVAEKRKEDEESDFTLSIADLPGR
;
A
#
# COMPACT_ATOMS: atom_id res chain seq x y z
N MET A 1 -0.43 -4.38 -7.91
CA MET A 1 -1.64 -3.58 -7.74
C MET A 1 -1.32 -2.18 -8.21
N ALA A 2 -2.21 -1.54 -8.99
CA ALA A 2 -2.10 -0.13 -9.32
C ALA A 2 -2.88 0.71 -8.29
N PHE A 3 -2.59 2.01 -8.19
CA PHE A 3 -3.26 2.91 -7.24
C PHE A 3 -4.77 2.96 -7.45
N ILE A 4 -5.22 2.91 -8.71
CA ILE A 4 -6.64 2.95 -9.06
C ILE A 4 -7.40 1.69 -8.60
N ASP A 5 -6.68 0.58 -8.41
CA ASP A 5 -7.26 -0.69 -7.99
C ASP A 5 -7.57 -0.72 -6.48
N ILE A 6 -7.08 0.24 -5.69
CA ILE A 6 -7.33 0.30 -4.24
C ILE A 6 -8.83 0.36 -3.96
N LYS A 7 -9.56 1.20 -4.69
CA LYS A 7 -11.02 1.30 -4.57
C LYS A 7 -11.72 -0.03 -4.91
N LYS A 8 -11.15 -0.79 -5.86
CA LYS A 8 -11.66 -2.11 -6.26
C LYS A 8 -11.36 -3.18 -5.21
N GLU A 9 -10.16 -3.18 -4.61
CA GLU A 9 -9.82 -4.06 -3.49
C GLU A 9 -10.68 -3.80 -2.26
N LEU A 10 -11.02 -2.53 -2.02
CA LEU A 10 -11.97 -2.13 -0.99
C LEU A 10 -13.43 -2.51 -1.34
N GLY A 11 -13.68 -3.14 -2.49
CA GLY A 11 -15.02 -3.55 -2.93
C GLY A 11 -15.98 -2.38 -3.11
N GLY A 12 -15.47 -1.18 -3.40
CA GLY A 12 -16.25 0.06 -3.46
C GLY A 12 -16.70 0.60 -2.08
N LYS A 13 -16.37 -0.08 -0.99
CA LYS A 13 -16.67 0.35 0.37
C LYS A 13 -15.54 1.23 0.88
N MET A 14 -15.82 2.50 1.15
CA MET A 14 -14.84 3.45 1.71
C MET A 14 -14.58 3.24 3.21
N LYS A 15 -15.06 2.13 3.79
CA LYS A 15 -14.93 1.83 5.21
C LYS A 15 -14.40 0.41 5.39
N VAL A 16 -13.26 0.31 6.06
CA VAL A 16 -12.61 -0.95 6.44
C VAL A 16 -12.75 -1.11 7.94
N ARG A 17 -13.11 -2.31 8.40
CA ARG A 17 -13.23 -2.62 9.83
C ARG A 17 -12.64 -3.99 10.09
N ALA A 18 -11.73 -4.07 11.07
CA ALA A 18 -11.20 -5.33 11.58
C ALA A 18 -12.26 -6.09 12.38
N GLN A 19 -12.04 -7.40 12.57
CA GLN A 19 -12.95 -8.19 13.38
C GLN A 19 -12.88 -7.72 14.85
N SER A 20 -14.03 -7.73 15.53
CA SER A 20 -14.07 -7.48 16.97
C SER A 20 -13.69 -8.75 17.72
N GLY A 21 -12.99 -8.61 18.85
CA GLY A 21 -12.77 -9.70 19.78
C GLY A 21 -14.09 -10.26 20.32
N SER A 22 -14.05 -11.49 20.82
CA SER A 22 -15.23 -12.17 21.37
C SER A 22 -15.37 -11.92 22.87
N HIS A 23 -16.61 -12.05 23.36
CA HIS A 23 -16.89 -11.92 24.79
C HIS A 23 -16.50 -13.20 25.52
N SER A 24 -16.15 -13.08 26.81
CA SER A 24 -16.02 -14.24 27.68
C SER A 24 -17.35 -14.99 27.81
N GLN A 25 -17.26 -16.30 27.98
CA GLN A 25 -18.40 -17.20 28.09
C GLN A 25 -18.31 -18.00 29.39
N LYS A 26 -19.42 -18.60 29.84
CA LYS A 26 -19.45 -19.44 31.05
C LYS A 26 -18.42 -20.57 31.03
N VAL A 27 -18.14 -21.12 29.85
CA VAL A 27 -17.16 -22.20 29.62
C VAL A 27 -15.75 -21.70 29.30
N ARG A 28 -15.59 -20.41 28.96
CA ARG A 28 -14.31 -19.84 28.53
C ARG A 28 -14.16 -18.42 29.04
N LEU A 29 -13.36 -18.27 30.10
CA LEU A 29 -13.21 -17.02 30.84
C LEU A 29 -12.53 -15.89 30.05
N VAL A 30 -11.75 -16.24 29.02
CA VAL A 30 -11.07 -15.29 28.13
C VAL A 30 -11.62 -15.45 26.72
N GLY A 31 -12.11 -14.35 26.14
CA GLY A 31 -12.55 -14.31 24.74
C GLY A 31 -11.36 -14.34 23.77
N ASP A 32 -11.59 -14.82 22.57
CA ASP A 32 -10.64 -14.75 21.46
C ASP A 32 -10.45 -13.32 20.94
N ASP A 33 -9.22 -13.03 20.50
CA ASP A 33 -8.88 -11.81 19.78
C ASP A 33 -9.53 -11.78 18.39
N GLY A 34 -9.84 -10.58 17.91
CA GLY A 34 -10.36 -10.39 16.56
C GLY A 34 -9.25 -10.48 15.51
N GLU A 35 -9.55 -11.06 14.35
CA GLU A 35 -8.60 -11.10 13.23
C GLU A 35 -8.33 -9.70 12.63
N HIS A 36 -7.07 -9.51 12.22
CA HIS A 36 -6.64 -8.32 11.50
C HIS A 36 -7.23 -8.28 10.10
N THR A 37 -7.66 -7.09 9.67
CA THR A 37 -8.02 -6.83 8.27
C THR A 37 -6.87 -6.13 7.56
N TYR A 38 -6.51 -6.63 6.38
CA TYR A 38 -5.44 -6.09 5.56
C TYR A 38 -6.00 -5.41 4.32
N VAL A 39 -5.46 -4.24 3.99
CA VAL A 39 -5.72 -3.54 2.73
C VAL A 39 -4.44 -3.57 1.92
N LYS A 40 -4.45 -4.16 0.72
CA LYS A 40 -3.25 -4.17 -0.11
C LYS A 40 -3.13 -2.83 -0.82
N VAL A 41 -1.93 -2.30 -0.80
CA VAL A 41 -1.60 -1.02 -1.43
C VAL A 41 -0.30 -1.16 -2.24
N PRO A 42 -0.17 -0.48 -3.38
CA PRO A 42 1.11 -0.32 -4.06
C PRO A 42 2.22 0.26 -3.16
N VAL A 43 3.47 -0.05 -3.50
CA VAL A 43 4.64 0.62 -2.89
C VAL A 43 4.66 2.10 -3.30
N GLY A 44 5.09 2.96 -2.38
CA GLY A 44 5.17 4.41 -2.55
C GLY A 44 3.94 5.17 -2.03
N ILE A 45 3.02 4.50 -1.34
CA ILE A 45 1.84 5.13 -0.75
C ILE A 45 2.12 5.63 0.66
N GLU A 46 1.70 6.85 0.93
CA GLU A 46 1.62 7.47 2.25
C GLU A 46 0.16 7.45 2.71
N ALA A 47 -0.08 6.89 3.88
CA ALA A 47 -1.36 6.91 4.57
C ALA A 47 -1.34 8.07 5.57
N VAL A 48 -2.23 9.04 5.39
CA VAL A 48 -2.30 10.26 6.20
C VAL A 48 -3.67 10.34 6.87
N ASP A 49 -3.67 10.63 8.18
CA ASP A 49 -4.89 10.91 8.92
C ASP A 49 -5.47 12.26 8.48
N MET A 50 -6.71 12.28 8.01
CA MET A 50 -7.40 13.46 7.53
C MET A 50 -7.75 14.44 8.64
N GLU A 51 -8.02 13.97 9.85
CA GLU A 51 -8.40 14.86 10.96
C GLU A 51 -7.18 15.61 11.49
N ARG A 52 -6.08 14.89 11.72
CA ARG A 52 -4.88 15.45 12.37
C ARG A 52 -3.81 15.89 11.38
N ASN A 53 -3.96 15.54 10.09
CA ASN A 53 -2.96 15.76 9.05
C ASN A 53 -1.59 15.13 9.38
N VAL A 54 -1.62 13.99 10.09
CA VAL A 54 -0.43 13.26 10.53
C VAL A 54 -0.18 12.06 9.62
N LEU A 55 1.08 11.86 9.23
CA LEU A 55 1.50 10.67 8.51
C LEU A 55 1.39 9.44 9.42
N LEU A 56 0.47 8.53 9.11
CA LEU A 56 0.29 7.28 9.85
C LEU A 56 1.32 6.23 9.40
N ALA A 57 1.49 6.06 8.09
CA ALA A 57 2.43 5.09 7.55
C ALA A 57 2.94 5.48 6.17
N ARG A 58 4.19 5.10 5.89
CA ARG A 58 4.79 5.18 4.55
C ARG A 58 5.09 3.77 4.07
N CYS A 59 4.35 3.33 3.05
CA CYS A 59 4.48 2.02 2.44
C CYS A 59 5.65 2.00 1.45
N SER A 60 6.88 1.97 1.96
CA SER A 60 8.11 2.10 1.17
C SER A 60 8.71 0.76 0.72
N ARG A 61 8.37 -0.35 1.38
CA ARG A 61 8.92 -1.67 1.06
C ARG A 61 7.82 -2.63 0.60
N PRO A 62 8.10 -3.50 -0.38
CA PRO A 62 7.16 -4.54 -0.78
C PRO A 62 6.95 -5.54 0.36
N PHE A 63 5.74 -6.09 0.46
CA PHE A 63 5.33 -7.12 1.44
C PHE A 63 5.45 -6.73 2.93
N GLN A 64 5.87 -5.51 3.24
CA GLN A 64 5.88 -5.00 4.61
C GLN A 64 4.46 -4.66 5.06
N LYS A 65 4.12 -5.06 6.30
CA LYS A 65 2.88 -4.70 6.96
C LYS A 65 3.09 -3.42 7.77
N TYR A 66 2.14 -2.50 7.67
CA TYR A 66 2.14 -1.25 8.44
C TYR A 66 0.85 -1.18 9.25
N LEU A 67 0.96 -0.81 10.53
CA LEU A 67 -0.18 -0.65 11.41
C LEU A 67 -0.78 0.74 11.18
N ILE A 68 -2.06 0.79 10.83
CA ILE A 68 -2.80 2.03 10.60
C ILE A 68 -3.70 2.37 11.78
N ALA A 69 -4.38 1.36 12.33
CA ALA A 69 -5.27 1.50 13.48
C ALA A 69 -5.10 0.28 14.39
N CYS A 70 -4.86 0.52 15.67
CA CYS A 70 -4.81 -0.51 16.69
C CYS A 70 -6.22 -1.00 17.05
N GLY A 71 -6.35 -2.31 17.27
CA GLY A 71 -7.53 -2.86 17.93
C GLY A 71 -7.62 -2.38 19.38
N GLY A 72 -8.83 -2.34 19.92
CA GLY A 72 -9.05 -1.96 21.32
C GLY A 72 -8.68 -3.09 22.28
N SER A 73 -8.36 -2.73 23.52
CA SER A 73 -8.03 -3.69 24.56
C SER A 73 -9.24 -4.54 24.94
N GLY A 74 -9.04 -5.85 25.12
CA GLY A 74 -10.04 -6.73 25.72
C GLY A 74 -10.34 -6.38 27.18
N GLY A 75 -11.51 -6.82 27.68
CA GLY A 75 -11.89 -6.63 29.08
C GLY A 75 -10.95 -7.40 30.03
N ASN A 76 -10.33 -6.69 30.97
CA ASN A 76 -9.44 -7.22 32.00
C ASN A 76 -9.68 -6.49 33.34
N ALA A 77 -8.98 -6.92 34.40
CA ALA A 77 -9.16 -6.33 35.73
C ALA A 77 -8.87 -4.81 35.79
N ARG A 78 -8.01 -4.29 34.92
CA ARG A 78 -7.64 -2.86 34.90
C ARG A 78 -8.74 -1.98 34.29
N ASN A 79 -9.52 -2.50 33.34
CA ASN A 79 -10.63 -1.78 32.70
C ASN A 79 -12.01 -2.25 33.18
N ASN A 80 -12.10 -2.82 34.39
CA ASN A 80 -13.33 -3.33 34.98
C ASN A 80 -14.05 -4.36 34.08
N TYR A 81 -13.29 -5.20 33.39
CA TYR A 81 -13.77 -6.22 32.46
C TYR A 81 -14.59 -5.67 31.29
N LYS A 82 -14.39 -4.41 30.93
CA LYS A 82 -15.03 -3.76 29.77
C LYS A 82 -14.01 -3.61 28.65
N GLY A 83 -14.34 -4.08 27.46
CA GLY A 83 -13.51 -3.85 26.27
C GLY A 83 -13.44 -2.36 25.91
N GLU A 84 -12.29 -1.93 25.42
CA GLU A 84 -12.07 -0.58 24.91
C GLU A 84 -12.32 -0.53 23.40
N PRO A 85 -12.80 0.60 22.86
CA PRO A 85 -12.91 0.77 21.42
C PRO A 85 -11.52 0.79 20.78
N GLY A 86 -11.38 0.19 19.60
CA GLY A 86 -10.19 0.35 18.77
C GLY A 86 -10.09 1.74 18.16
N GLU A 87 -8.91 2.03 17.62
CA GLU A 87 -8.65 3.30 16.94
C GLU A 87 -9.49 3.41 15.65
N LYS A 88 -9.87 4.64 15.32
CA LYS A 88 -10.60 4.97 14.10
C LYS A 88 -9.95 6.19 13.46
N PHE A 89 -9.60 6.06 12.19
CA PHE A 89 -9.03 7.14 11.38
C PHE A 89 -9.78 7.25 10.06
N ASP A 90 -9.97 8.50 9.62
CA ASP A 90 -10.32 8.79 8.23
C ASP A 90 -9.00 9.00 7.48
N VAL A 91 -8.65 8.06 6.61
CA VAL A 91 -7.31 8.00 6.01
C VAL A 91 -7.34 8.43 4.54
N SER A 92 -6.47 9.36 4.17
CA SER A 92 -6.14 9.65 2.77
C SER A 92 -4.89 8.91 2.34
N PHE A 93 -4.94 8.30 1.15
CA PHE A 93 -3.79 7.65 0.53
C PHE A 93 -3.20 8.55 -0.54
N HIS A 94 -1.98 9.00 -0.32
CA HIS A 94 -1.21 9.79 -1.28
C HIS A 94 -0.12 8.92 -1.89
N LEU A 95 -0.08 8.83 -3.22
CA LEU A 95 1.02 8.15 -3.90
C LEU A 95 2.17 9.14 -4.11
N LYS A 96 3.30 8.93 -3.44
CA LYS A 96 4.50 9.73 -3.62
C LYS A 96 5.45 9.05 -4.60
N LEU A 97 5.41 9.49 -5.85
CA LEU A 97 6.27 8.95 -6.91
C LEU A 97 7.65 9.58 -6.84
N ARG A 98 8.67 8.74 -6.61
CA ARG A 98 10.07 9.08 -6.91
C ARG A 98 10.60 7.98 -7.83
N PRO A 99 10.44 8.12 -9.16
CA PRO A 99 11.05 7.15 -10.06
C PRO A 99 12.57 7.25 -9.94
N ASN A 100 13.24 6.09 -9.86
CA ASN A 100 14.70 6.05 -9.84
C ASN A 100 15.28 6.46 -11.20
N VAL A 101 14.54 6.24 -12.29
CA VAL A 101 14.94 6.60 -13.66
C VAL A 101 13.74 7.21 -14.40
N GLY A 102 13.92 8.39 -14.99
CA GLY A 102 12.93 9.01 -15.89
C GLY A 102 13.38 8.88 -17.34
N LEU A 103 12.54 8.33 -18.22
CA LEU A 103 12.76 8.38 -19.66
C LEU A 103 12.07 9.63 -20.21
N VAL A 104 12.86 10.59 -20.68
CA VAL A 104 12.39 11.81 -21.31
C VAL A 104 12.76 11.79 -22.78
N GLY A 105 11.82 12.14 -23.66
CA GLY A 105 12.10 12.24 -25.10
C GLY A 105 10.85 12.50 -25.93
N PHE A 106 11.03 12.70 -27.23
CA PHE A 106 9.95 13.00 -28.18
C PHE A 106 8.87 11.89 -28.25
N PRO A 107 7.61 12.24 -28.53
CA PRO A 107 6.59 11.26 -28.88
C PRO A 107 7.13 10.30 -29.96
N ASN A 108 6.94 8.99 -29.79
CA ASN A 108 7.47 7.93 -30.68
C ASN A 108 8.99 7.67 -30.67
N ALA A 109 9.78 8.22 -29.74
CA ALA A 109 11.22 7.90 -29.60
C ALA A 109 11.51 6.45 -29.14
N GLY A 110 10.56 5.51 -29.26
CA GLY A 110 10.73 4.12 -28.85
C GLY A 110 10.79 3.89 -27.34
N LYS A 111 10.47 4.90 -26.50
CA LYS A 111 10.53 4.82 -25.02
C LYS A 111 9.78 3.62 -24.45
N SER A 112 8.55 3.37 -24.90
CA SER A 112 7.77 2.21 -24.46
C SER A 112 8.34 0.88 -24.96
N THR A 113 9.00 0.86 -26.12
CA THR A 113 9.69 -0.32 -26.67
C THR A 113 10.94 -0.63 -25.86
N LEU A 114 11.73 0.39 -25.51
CA LEU A 114 12.89 0.30 -24.64
C LEU A 114 12.50 -0.26 -23.27
N MET A 115 11.43 0.30 -22.67
CA MET A 115 10.91 -0.15 -21.39
C MET A 115 10.47 -1.63 -21.43
N LYS A 116 9.81 -2.07 -22.52
CA LYS A 116 9.41 -3.47 -22.75
C LYS A 116 10.59 -4.41 -22.99
N ALA A 117 11.72 -3.90 -23.52
CA ALA A 117 12.93 -4.69 -23.75
C ALA A 117 13.73 -4.90 -22.45
N PHE A 118 13.82 -3.88 -21.60
CA PHE A 118 14.56 -3.96 -20.34
C PHE A 118 13.78 -4.66 -19.22
N VAL A 119 12.45 -4.58 -19.23
CA VAL A 119 11.61 -5.10 -18.15
C VAL A 119 10.82 -6.33 -18.61
N PRO A 120 10.94 -7.49 -17.94
CA PRO A 120 10.10 -8.67 -18.23
C PRO A 120 8.62 -8.28 -18.19
N ARG A 121 7.87 -8.61 -19.27
CA ARG A 121 6.46 -8.21 -19.47
C ARG A 121 5.55 -8.38 -18.25
N LYS A 122 5.80 -9.37 -17.39
CA LYS A 122 5.01 -9.65 -16.17
C LYS A 122 5.12 -8.58 -15.07
N SER A 123 6.12 -7.71 -15.13
CA SER A 123 6.44 -6.75 -14.08
C SER A 123 6.09 -5.29 -14.44
N ILE A 124 5.66 -5.05 -15.68
CA ILE A 124 5.21 -3.74 -16.15
C ILE A 124 3.79 -3.48 -15.63
N LYS A 125 3.64 -2.51 -14.72
CA LYS A 125 2.34 -2.09 -14.17
C LYS A 125 2.05 -0.65 -14.54
N ILE A 126 1.30 -0.48 -15.64
CA ILE A 126 0.86 0.83 -16.10
C ILE A 126 -0.04 1.46 -15.04
N ALA A 127 0.37 2.60 -14.50
CA ALA A 127 -0.40 3.35 -13.53
C ALA A 127 -0.93 4.63 -14.19
N ALA A 128 -2.25 4.75 -14.29
CA ALA A 128 -2.88 6.00 -14.73
C ALA A 128 -2.92 6.97 -13.53
N TYR A 129 -2.17 8.07 -13.60
CA TYR A 129 -2.19 9.09 -12.55
C TYR A 129 -3.17 10.22 -12.90
N PRO A 130 -3.94 10.74 -11.91
CA PRO A 130 -4.95 11.76 -12.18
C PRO A 130 -4.38 13.13 -12.58
N PHE A 131 -3.09 13.39 -12.40
CA PHE A 131 -2.43 14.68 -12.66
C PHE A 131 -1.59 14.70 -13.94
N THR A 132 -1.61 13.62 -14.73
CA THR A 132 -0.82 13.52 -15.98
C THR A 132 -1.73 13.55 -17.20
N THR A 133 -1.44 14.40 -18.18
CA THR A 133 -2.21 14.53 -19.43
C THR A 133 -2.09 13.31 -20.35
N THR A 134 -1.05 12.49 -20.18
CA THR A 134 -0.84 11.22 -20.89
C THR A 134 -0.53 10.17 -19.83
N LYS A 135 -1.19 8.99 -19.86
CA LYS A 135 -1.01 7.91 -18.88
C LYS A 135 0.47 7.50 -18.81
N PRO A 136 1.26 7.89 -17.79
CA PRO A 136 2.66 7.51 -17.76
C PRO A 136 2.75 6.01 -17.55
N GLN A 137 3.60 5.37 -18.33
CA GLN A 137 3.93 3.98 -18.08
C GLN A 137 4.95 3.96 -16.96
N VAL A 138 4.60 3.30 -15.86
CA VAL A 138 5.55 2.95 -14.80
C VAL A 138 5.79 1.45 -14.86
N ALA A 139 7.05 1.05 -14.82
CA ALA A 139 7.43 -0.35 -14.71
C ALA A 139 8.22 -0.51 -13.42
N PHE A 140 7.97 -1.61 -12.72
CA PHE A 140 8.71 -1.99 -11.53
C PHE A 140 9.41 -3.29 -11.85
N TRP A 141 10.73 -3.27 -11.96
CA TRP A 141 11.51 -4.50 -12.04
C TRP A 141 12.11 -4.80 -10.68
N VAL A 142 11.98 -6.05 -10.23
CA VAL A 142 12.67 -6.57 -9.05
C VAL A 142 13.72 -7.53 -9.56
N ALA A 143 14.99 -7.30 -9.19
CA ALA A 143 16.07 -8.20 -9.53
C ALA A 143 15.82 -9.60 -8.95
N GLU A 144 16.04 -10.64 -9.74
CA GLU A 144 16.04 -12.00 -9.20
C GLU A 144 17.22 -12.14 -8.23
N LYS A 145 16.93 -12.59 -7.00
CA LYS A 145 17.94 -12.78 -5.96
C LYS A 145 19.03 -13.72 -6.46
N ARG A 146 20.25 -13.20 -6.66
CA ARG A 146 21.44 -14.04 -6.71
C ARG A 146 21.74 -14.49 -5.29
N LYS A 147 22.09 -15.77 -5.14
CA LYS A 147 22.01 -16.52 -3.88
C LYS A 147 22.91 -16.04 -2.74
N GLU A 148 23.75 -15.01 -2.89
CA GLU A 148 24.81 -14.77 -1.91
C GLU A 148 25.11 -13.32 -1.50
N ASP A 149 24.46 -12.27 -2.05
CA ASP A 149 24.79 -10.90 -1.64
C ASP A 149 23.59 -10.06 -1.18
N GLU A 150 23.87 -9.24 -0.19
CA GLU A 150 22.98 -8.54 0.72
C GLU A 150 21.90 -7.65 0.09
N GLU A 151 20.71 -7.74 0.68
CA GLU A 151 19.78 -6.66 1.02
C GLU A 151 19.63 -5.44 0.10
N SER A 152 19.47 -5.67 -1.21
CA SER A 152 18.79 -4.68 -2.04
C SER A 152 17.77 -5.35 -2.96
N ASP A 153 16.50 -5.30 -2.55
CA ASP A 153 15.38 -5.43 -3.48
C ASP A 153 15.40 -4.18 -4.39
N PHE A 154 16.35 -4.13 -5.34
CA PHE A 154 16.48 -3.02 -6.27
C PHE A 154 15.22 -2.98 -7.13
N THR A 155 14.38 -1.99 -6.85
CA THR A 155 13.16 -1.74 -7.60
C THR A 155 13.42 -0.66 -8.63
N LEU A 156 13.58 -1.04 -9.89
CA LEU A 156 13.74 -0.09 -10.98
C LEU A 156 12.36 0.48 -11.35
N SER A 157 12.12 1.74 -10.99
CA SER A 157 10.91 2.49 -11.36
C SER A 157 11.22 3.42 -12.54
N ILE A 158 10.68 3.11 -13.72
CA ILE A 158 10.85 3.92 -14.93
C ILE A 158 9.58 4.73 -15.16
N ALA A 159 9.67 6.05 -15.38
CA ALA A 159 8.53 6.86 -15.80
C ALA A 159 8.72 7.39 -17.22
N ASP A 160 7.71 7.18 -18.09
CA ASP A 160 7.61 7.85 -19.39
C ASP A 160 6.91 9.20 -19.22
N LEU A 161 7.67 10.28 -19.30
CA LEU A 161 7.17 11.65 -19.24
C LEU A 161 7.14 12.23 -20.66
N PRO A 162 5.97 12.64 -21.18
CA PRO A 162 5.92 13.32 -22.47
C PRO A 162 6.69 14.64 -22.37
N GLY A 163 7.74 14.79 -23.19
CA GLY A 163 8.39 16.07 -23.40
C GLY A 163 7.43 16.97 -24.17
N ARG A 164 7.10 18.12 -23.58
CA ARG A 164 6.44 19.21 -24.29
C ARG A 164 7.49 20.20 -24.75
#